data_AF-A0A1B6JR41-F1
#
_entry.id   AF-A0A1B6JR41-F1
#
_cell.length_a   1.000
_cell.length_b   1.000
_cell.length_c   1.000
_cell.angle_alpha   90.00
_cell.angle_beta   90.00
_cell.angle_gamma   90.00
#
_symmetry.space_group_name_H-M   'P 1'
#
loop_
_entity.id
_entity.type
_entity.pdbx_description
1 polymer ?
#
loop_
_entity_poly.entity_id
_entity_poly.type
_entity_poly.pdbx_seq_one_letter_code
_entity_poly.pdbx_strand_id
1 'polypeptide(L)'
;MFIGLLISTPYVGLSVDQAGIQNMQGCLYLVVVETIFTFTYSVFHTFPSEIPILLREIGNGLYTPGPYYISKMIVLLPRALLEPILYSAMVFWIAGLFGGFAGFIQFCVPVIACAVTGTAWGCLISATFESVATGSLISVPIEQICLMFCGIFLSIGASLI
;
A
#
# COMPACT_ATOMS: atom_id res chain seq x y z
N MET A 1 -8.59 -8.31 0.33
CA MET A 1 -8.96 -9.66 0.85
C MET A 1 -8.83 -10.73 -0.23
N PHE A 2 -9.60 -10.71 -1.33
CA PHE A 2 -9.46 -11.69 -2.43
C PHE A 2 -8.03 -11.80 -2.99
N ILE A 3 -7.39 -10.66 -3.23
CA ILE A 3 -5.99 -10.59 -3.66
C ILE A 3 -5.04 -11.28 -2.65
N GLY A 4 -5.32 -11.20 -1.35
CA GLY A 4 -4.50 -11.87 -0.32
C GLY A 4 -4.58 -13.39 -0.39
N LEU A 5 -5.75 -13.94 -0.73
CA LEU A 5 -5.88 -15.38 -1.01
C LEU A 5 -5.09 -15.77 -2.26
N LEU A 6 -5.21 -14.98 -3.33
CA LEU A 6 -4.53 -15.24 -4.59
C LEU A 6 -3.00 -15.20 -4.43
N ILE A 7 -2.48 -14.24 -3.67
CA ILE A 7 -1.03 -14.11 -3.43
C ILE A 7 -0.54 -15.21 -2.49
N SER A 8 -1.28 -15.61 -1.46
CA SER A 8 -0.78 -16.53 -0.43
C SER A 8 -0.88 -18.01 -0.82
N THR A 9 -1.88 -18.40 -1.61
CA THR A 9 -2.10 -19.80 -2.01
C THR A 9 -0.92 -20.51 -2.71
N PRO A 10 -0.10 -19.85 -3.56
CA PRO A 10 1.05 -20.49 -4.19
C PRO A 10 2.22 -20.73 -3.23
N TYR A 11 2.26 -20.03 -2.09
CA TYR A 11 3.34 -20.11 -1.10
C TYR A 11 3.01 -21.02 0.09
N VAL A 12 1.97 -21.84 -0.02
CA VAL A 12 1.61 -22.81 1.03
C VAL A 12 2.72 -23.85 1.17
N GLY A 13 3.24 -24.05 2.38
CA GLY A 13 4.21 -25.10 2.68
C GLY A 13 5.66 -24.72 2.35
N LEU A 14 6.08 -23.52 2.74
CA LEU A 14 7.48 -23.07 2.62
C LEU A 14 8.45 -23.98 3.38
N SER A 15 9.38 -24.61 2.65
CA SER A 15 10.52 -25.33 3.22
C SER A 15 11.73 -24.42 3.39
N VAL A 16 12.61 -24.69 4.36
CA VAL A 16 13.85 -23.92 4.57
C VAL A 16 14.95 -24.47 3.68
N ASP A 17 14.80 -24.28 2.37
CA ASP A 17 15.79 -24.62 1.36
C ASP A 17 16.14 -23.37 0.51
N GLN A 18 17.17 -23.41 -0.32
CA GLN A 18 17.57 -22.24 -1.14
C GLN A 18 16.39 -21.70 -1.97
N ALA A 19 15.63 -22.60 -2.59
CA ALA A 19 14.41 -22.26 -3.33
C ALA A 19 13.30 -21.70 -2.40
N GLY A 20 13.22 -22.20 -1.17
CA GLY A 20 12.25 -21.73 -0.18
C GLY A 20 12.54 -20.31 0.32
N ILE A 21 13.82 -19.95 0.50
CA ILE A 21 14.22 -18.57 0.85
C ILE A 21 13.83 -17.62 -0.28
N GLN A 22 14.09 -17.99 -1.53
CA GLN A 22 13.70 -17.20 -2.70
C GLN A 22 12.17 -17.04 -2.80
N ASN A 23 11.42 -18.12 -2.54
CA ASN A 23 9.95 -18.08 -2.51
C ASN A 23 9.45 -17.16 -1.39
N MET A 24 10.07 -17.19 -0.21
CA MET A 24 9.71 -16.30 0.91
C MET A 24 9.97 -14.84 0.57
N GLN A 25 11.11 -14.52 -0.05
CA GLN A 25 11.43 -13.17 -0.51
C GLN A 25 10.40 -12.69 -1.55
N GLY A 26 10.03 -13.54 -2.51
CA GLY A 26 8.99 -13.23 -3.50
C GLY A 26 7.61 -13.00 -2.87
N CYS A 27 7.23 -13.80 -1.87
CA CYS A 27 5.98 -13.63 -1.14
C CYS A 27 5.95 -12.29 -0.40
N LEU A 28 6.99 -11.97 0.37
CA LEU A 28 7.10 -10.70 1.11
C LEU A 28 7.08 -9.48 0.17
N TYR A 29 7.76 -9.58 -0.97
CA TYR A 29 7.72 -8.56 -2.00
C TYR A 29 6.31 -8.31 -2.52
N LEU A 30 5.61 -9.37 -2.97
CA LEU A 30 4.26 -9.27 -3.49
C LEU A 30 3.30 -8.68 -2.46
N VAL A 31 3.42 -9.10 -1.19
CA VAL A 31 2.63 -8.54 -0.09
C VAL A 31 2.80 -7.03 0.02
N VAL A 32 4.03 -6.54 0.01
CA VAL A 32 4.33 -5.11 0.13
C VAL A 32 3.82 -4.32 -1.07
N VAL A 33 4.15 -4.77 -2.29
CA VAL A 33 3.76 -4.09 -3.54
C VAL A 33 2.24 -3.99 -3.66
N GLU A 34 1.55 -5.10 -3.44
CA GLU A 34 0.10 -5.17 -3.56
C GLU A 34 -0.60 -4.36 -2.48
N THR A 35 -0.02 -4.27 -1.28
CA THR A 35 -0.51 -3.37 -0.23
C THR A 35 -0.41 -1.92 -0.71
N ILE A 36 0.78 -1.47 -1.13
CA ILE A 36 1.00 -0.07 -1.55
C ILE A 36 0.06 0.29 -2.72
N PHE A 37 -0.03 -0.55 -3.74
CA PHE A 37 -0.89 -0.31 -4.90
C PHE A 37 -2.36 -0.28 -4.51
N THR A 38 -2.85 -1.27 -3.76
CA THR A 38 -4.25 -1.31 -3.33
C THR A 38 -4.65 -0.03 -2.59
N PHE A 39 -3.85 0.40 -1.61
CA PHE A 39 -4.14 1.61 -0.84
C PHE A 39 -4.03 2.88 -1.68
N THR A 40 -3.00 2.98 -2.53
CA THR A 40 -2.80 4.13 -3.44
C THR A 40 -3.99 4.31 -4.39
N TYR A 41 -4.36 3.25 -5.11
CA TYR A 41 -5.45 3.29 -6.09
C TYR A 41 -6.83 3.46 -5.42
N SER A 42 -6.98 3.04 -4.16
CA SER A 42 -8.24 3.21 -3.43
C SER A 42 -8.61 4.66 -3.11
N VAL A 43 -7.61 5.54 -3.00
CA VAL A 43 -7.83 6.97 -2.70
C VAL A 43 -7.64 7.87 -3.91
N PHE A 44 -7.22 7.31 -5.04
CA PHE A 44 -6.83 8.04 -6.24
C PHE A 44 -7.94 8.90 -6.84
N HIS A 45 -9.18 8.40 -6.83
CA HIS A 45 -10.37 9.12 -7.33
C HIS A 45 -10.92 10.15 -6.34
N THR A 46 -10.53 10.06 -5.07
CA THR A 46 -11.21 10.76 -3.98
C THR A 46 -11.14 12.28 -4.13
N PHE A 47 -9.94 12.87 -4.24
CA PHE A 47 -9.80 14.32 -4.31
C PHE A 47 -10.33 14.94 -5.60
N PRO A 48 -10.11 14.38 -6.81
CA PRO A 48 -10.70 14.89 -8.04
C PRO A 48 -12.23 14.98 -7.98
N SER A 49 -12.86 14.02 -7.30
CA SER A 49 -14.32 14.01 -7.14
C SER A 49 -14.83 14.99 -6.07
N GLU A 50 -14.03 15.26 -5.03
CA GLU A 50 -14.46 16.05 -3.86
C GLU A 50 -14.04 17.53 -3.92
N ILE A 51 -12.94 17.87 -4.60
CA ILE A 51 -12.45 19.26 -4.73
C ILE A 51 -13.49 20.21 -5.37
N PRO A 52 -14.22 19.85 -6.43
CA PRO A 52 -15.23 20.73 -7.00
C PRO A 52 -16.36 21.08 -6.02
N ILE A 53 -16.73 20.12 -5.17
CA ILE A 53 -17.76 20.29 -4.13
C ILE A 53 -17.21 21.19 -3.02
N LEU A 54 -15.97 20.91 -2.58
CA LEU A 54 -15.25 21.69 -1.57
C LEU A 54 -15.15 23.17 -1.96
N LEU A 55 -14.77 23.47 -3.20
CA LEU A 55 -14.66 24.85 -3.70
C LEU A 55 -16.02 25.57 -3.67
N ARG A 56 -17.12 24.86 -3.96
CA ARG A 56 -18.47 25.42 -3.89
C ARG A 56 -18.87 25.75 -2.44
N GLU A 57 -18.54 24.87 -1.49
CA GLU A 57 -18.89 25.05 -0.08
C GLU A 57 -18.05 26.14 0.60
N ILE A 58 -16.78 26.26 0.24
CA ILE A 58 -15.91 27.38 0.65
C ILE A 58 -16.41 28.70 0.04
N GLY A 59 -16.81 28.69 -1.24
CA GLY A 59 -17.37 29.87 -1.91
C GLY A 59 -18.66 30.38 -1.27
N ASN A 60 -19.43 29.49 -0.63
CA ASN A 60 -20.63 29.83 0.13
C ASN A 60 -20.35 30.15 1.61
N GLY A 61 -19.09 30.09 2.05
CA GLY A 61 -18.68 30.42 3.42
C GLY A 61 -19.06 29.38 4.48
N LEU A 62 -19.33 28.13 4.11
CA LEU A 62 -19.73 27.09 5.08
C LEU A 62 -18.59 26.68 6.01
N TYR A 63 -17.37 26.50 5.48
CA TYR A 63 -16.19 26.11 6.26
C TYR A 63 -14.88 26.37 5.49
N THR A 64 -13.73 26.27 6.17
CA THR A 64 -12.39 26.46 5.60
C THR A 64 -11.73 25.12 5.19
N PRO A 65 -10.68 25.09 4.34
CA PRO A 65 -10.07 23.84 3.87
C PRO A 65 -9.51 22.93 5.00
N GLY A 66 -9.12 23.50 6.14
CA GLY A 66 -8.49 22.77 7.25
C GLY A 66 -9.39 21.71 7.90
N PRO A 67 -10.58 22.07 8.41
CA PRO A 67 -11.56 21.13 8.96
C PRO A 67 -11.91 19.97 8.01
N TYR A 68 -11.99 20.23 6.71
CA TYR A 68 -12.21 19.19 5.69
C TYR A 68 -11.04 18.19 5.65
N TYR A 69 -9.81 18.68 5.59
CA TYR A 69 -8.62 17.83 5.57
C TYR A 69 -8.52 16.94 6.81
N ILE A 70 -8.73 17.52 8.00
CA ILE A 70 -8.68 16.77 9.27
C ILE A 70 -9.77 15.70 9.30
N SER A 71 -11.00 16.04 8.91
CA SER A 71 -12.10 15.09 8.85
C SER A 71 -11.80 13.94 7.88
N LYS A 72 -11.20 14.25 6.73
CA LYS A 72 -10.80 13.24 5.75
C LYS A 72 -9.75 12.29 6.29
N MET A 73 -8.71 12.82 6.97
CA MET A 73 -7.66 12.01 7.57
C MET A 73 -8.21 11.09 8.67
N ILE A 74 -9.13 11.57 9.50
CA ILE A 74 -9.79 10.77 10.54
C ILE A 74 -10.60 9.62 9.94
N VAL A 75 -11.23 9.81 8.77
CA VAL A 75 -11.98 8.75 8.09
C VAL A 75 -11.07 7.74 7.40
N LEU A 76 -9.94 8.19 6.83
CA LEU A 76 -8.99 7.32 6.14
C LEU A 76 -8.16 6.47 7.09
N LEU A 77 -7.82 6.98 8.27
CA LEU A 77 -6.90 6.33 9.20
C LEU A 77 -7.41 4.97 9.73
N PRO A 78 -8.68 4.81 10.18
CA PRO A 78 -9.21 3.50 10.58
C PRO A 78 -9.15 2.48 9.45
N ARG A 79 -9.45 2.90 8.22
CA ARG A 79 -9.39 2.04 7.04
C ARG A 79 -7.96 1.59 6.76
N ALA A 80 -7.01 2.52 6.82
CA ALA A 80 -5.58 2.26 6.62
C ALA A 80 -4.94 1.42 7.74
N LEU A 81 -5.64 1.16 8.86
CA LEU A 81 -5.18 0.27 9.92
C LEU A 81 -5.90 -1.08 9.92
N LEU A 82 -7.23 -1.11 9.79
CA LEU A 82 -8.01 -2.34 9.91
C LEU A 82 -7.85 -3.26 8.69
N GLU A 83 -7.92 -2.72 7.47
CA GLU A 83 -7.77 -3.50 6.25
C GLU A 83 -6.40 -4.23 6.14
N PRO A 84 -5.24 -3.60 6.39
CA PRO A 84 -3.95 -4.29 6.33
C PRO A 84 -3.73 -5.29 7.46
N ILE A 85 -4.33 -5.11 8.65
CA ILE A 85 -4.28 -6.11 9.72
C ILE A 85 -5.00 -7.38 9.30
N LEU A 86 -6.20 -7.26 8.73
CA LEU A 86 -6.95 -8.41 8.24
C LEU A 86 -6.23 -9.10 7.07
N TYR A 87 -5.67 -8.31 6.16
CA TYR A 87 -4.90 -8.82 5.02
C TYR A 87 -3.63 -9.55 5.47
N SER A 88 -2.85 -8.97 6.38
CA SER A 88 -1.64 -9.60 6.90
C SER A 88 -1.95 -10.87 7.70
N ALA A 89 -3.03 -10.89 8.48
CA ALA A 89 -3.46 -12.10 9.18
C ALA A 89 -3.75 -13.23 8.18
N MET A 90 -4.54 -12.94 7.14
CA MET A 90 -4.87 -13.91 6.10
C MET A 90 -3.62 -14.48 5.42
N VAL A 91 -2.70 -13.62 4.98
CA VAL A 91 -1.48 -14.06 4.29
C VAL A 91 -0.57 -14.87 5.23
N PHE A 92 -0.38 -14.42 6.47
CA PHE A 92 0.51 -15.07 7.43
C PHE A 92 0.08 -16.51 7.73
N TRP A 93 -1.23 -16.73 7.94
CA TRP A 93 -1.75 -18.07 8.24
C TRP A 93 -1.79 -18.99 7.02
N ILE A 94 -2.08 -18.47 5.82
CA ILE A 94 -2.17 -19.30 4.60
C ILE A 94 -0.78 -19.67 4.08
N ALA A 95 0.14 -18.71 4.02
CA ALA A 95 1.51 -18.98 3.58
C ALA A 95 2.30 -19.79 4.62
N GLY A 96 1.86 -19.81 5.89
CA GLY A 96 2.49 -20.61 6.95
C GLY A 96 3.85 -20.06 7.40
N LEU A 97 3.96 -18.74 7.54
CA LEU A 97 5.21 -18.09 7.96
C LEU A 97 5.60 -18.50 9.39
N PHE A 98 6.92 -18.65 9.59
CA PHE A 98 7.49 -19.00 10.90
C PHE A 98 7.43 -17.81 11.88
N GLY A 99 7.37 -18.09 13.18
CA GLY A 99 7.51 -17.08 14.24
C GLY A 99 6.29 -16.89 15.14
N GLY A 100 5.20 -17.64 14.92
CA GLY A 100 4.01 -17.61 15.78
C GLY A 100 3.43 -16.19 15.92
N PHE A 101 2.96 -15.85 17.12
CA PHE A 101 2.36 -14.53 17.37
C PHE A 101 3.37 -13.36 17.30
N ALA A 102 4.60 -13.56 17.77
CA ALA A 102 5.63 -12.53 17.70
C ALA A 102 6.06 -12.24 16.25
N GLY A 103 6.22 -13.29 15.44
CA GLY A 103 6.49 -13.17 14.00
C GLY A 103 5.34 -12.50 13.25
N PHE A 104 4.10 -12.77 13.63
CA PHE A 104 2.94 -12.08 13.06
C PHE A 104 3.00 -10.56 13.31
N ILE A 105 3.33 -10.11 14.52
CA ILE A 105 3.47 -8.67 14.80
C ILE A 105 4.59 -8.05 13.96
N GLN A 106 5.75 -8.72 13.88
CA GLN A 106 6.87 -8.25 13.05
C GLN A 106 6.52 -8.16 11.57
N PHE A 107 5.67 -9.06 11.07
CA PHE A 107 5.15 -9.03 9.70
C PHE A 107 4.08 -7.95 9.51
N CYS A 108 3.21 -7.74 10.49
CA CYS A 108 2.08 -6.81 10.40
C CYS A 108 2.53 -5.34 10.40
N VAL A 109 3.57 -4.99 11.18
CA VAL A 109 4.07 -3.60 11.29
C VAL A 109 4.46 -2.99 9.93
N PRO A 110 5.35 -3.61 9.11
CA PRO A 110 5.72 -3.05 7.81
C PRO A 110 4.52 -3.00 6.85
N VAL A 111 3.59 -3.96 6.90
CA VAL A 111 2.38 -3.95 6.05
C VAL A 111 1.49 -2.77 6.40
N ILE A 112 1.28 -2.47 7.68
CA ILE A 112 0.54 -1.27 8.11
C ILE A 112 1.27 0.00 7.66
N ALA A 113 2.59 0.07 7.84
CA ALA A 113 3.37 1.22 7.40
C ALA A 113 3.21 1.46 5.89
N CYS A 114 3.27 0.39 5.08
CA CYS A 114 3.03 0.44 3.63
C CYS A 114 1.61 0.90 3.27
N ALA A 115 0.59 0.50 4.04
CA ALA A 115 -0.78 0.95 3.81
C ALA A 115 -0.94 2.45 4.09
N VAL A 116 -0.33 2.96 5.17
CA VAL A 116 -0.35 4.38 5.51
C VAL A 116 0.42 5.21 4.48
N THR A 117 1.62 4.78 4.08
CA THR A 117 2.42 5.48 3.06
C THR A 117 1.78 5.43 1.68
N GLY A 118 1.20 4.29 1.27
CA GLY A 118 0.45 4.16 0.02
C GLY A 118 -0.78 5.06 0.00
N THR A 119 -1.52 5.15 1.11
CA THR A 119 -2.64 6.08 1.23
C THR A 119 -2.17 7.54 1.09
N ALA A 120 -1.07 7.92 1.76
CA ALA A 120 -0.52 9.26 1.65
C ALA A 120 -0.05 9.60 0.23
N TRP A 121 0.62 8.66 -0.44
CA TRP A 121 1.06 8.78 -1.82
C TRP A 121 -0.13 8.94 -2.78
N GLY A 122 -1.15 8.09 -2.65
CA GLY A 122 -2.37 8.21 -3.44
C GLY A 122 -3.08 9.54 -3.23
N CYS A 123 -3.13 10.04 -1.98
CA CYS A 123 -3.70 11.36 -1.68
C CYS A 123 -2.90 12.51 -2.34
N LEU A 124 -1.57 12.42 -2.36
CA LEU A 124 -0.71 13.41 -3.03
C LEU A 124 -0.99 13.48 -4.54
N ILE A 125 -1.03 12.33 -5.21
CA ILE A 125 -1.31 12.26 -6.65
C ILE A 125 -2.73 12.74 -6.94
N SER A 126 -3.71 12.30 -6.14
CA SER A 126 -5.12 12.69 -6.24
C SER A 126 -5.31 14.21 -6.08
N ALA A 127 -4.55 14.87 -5.19
CA ALA A 127 -4.62 16.31 -5.01
C ALA A 127 -3.87 17.11 -6.10
N THR A 128 -2.89 16.50 -6.78
CA THR A 128 -2.07 17.17 -7.80
C THR A 128 -2.75 17.19 -9.16
N PHE A 129 -3.51 16.15 -9.50
CA PHE A 129 -4.12 15.99 -10.83
C PHE A 129 -5.65 16.04 -10.76
N GLU A 130 -6.27 16.89 -11.58
CA GLU A 130 -7.73 16.97 -11.70
C GLU A 130 -8.35 15.76 -12.42
N SER A 131 -7.55 15.06 -13.23
CA SER A 131 -7.98 13.86 -13.97
C SER A 131 -7.25 12.62 -13.46
N VAL A 132 -8.03 11.61 -13.06
CA VAL A 132 -7.54 10.29 -12.63
C VAL A 132 -6.69 9.62 -13.72
N ALA A 133 -7.07 9.77 -14.99
CA ALA A 133 -6.35 9.19 -16.11
C ALA A 133 -4.94 9.80 -16.24
N THR A 134 -4.84 11.12 -16.16
CA THR A 134 -3.55 11.84 -16.26
C THR A 134 -2.64 11.54 -15.08
N GLY A 135 -3.21 11.50 -13.86
CA GLY A 135 -2.44 11.14 -12.66
C GLY A 135 -1.86 9.74 -12.77
N SER A 136 -2.65 8.75 -13.21
CA SER A 136 -2.21 7.35 -13.28
C SER A 136 -1.12 7.14 -14.33
N LEU A 137 -1.17 7.87 -15.45
CA LEU A 137 -0.15 7.82 -16.50
C LEU A 137 1.23 8.26 -15.99
N ILE A 138 1.28 9.15 -15.01
CA ILE A 138 2.54 9.67 -14.43
C ILE A 138 2.96 8.86 -13.21
N SER A 139 2.03 8.43 -12.36
CA SER A 139 2.36 7.68 -11.13
C SER A 139 2.91 6.29 -11.45
N VAL A 140 2.33 5.58 -12.41
CA VAL A 140 2.72 4.19 -12.74
C VAL A 140 4.19 4.05 -13.15
N PRO A 141 4.75 4.87 -14.06
CA PRO A 141 6.18 4.81 -14.38
C PRO A 141 7.09 5.10 -13.18
N ILE A 142 6.71 6.05 -12.32
CA ILE A 142 7.49 6.41 -11.12
C ILE A 142 7.50 5.24 -10.14
N GLU A 143 6.34 4.64 -9.88
CA GLU A 143 6.18 3.44 -9.05
C GLU A 143 7.04 2.30 -9.58
N GLN A 144 7.04 2.07 -10.89
CA GLN A 144 7.85 1.02 -11.52
C GLN A 144 9.35 1.24 -11.36
N ILE A 145 9.81 2.50 -11.47
CA ILE A 145 11.21 2.85 -11.21
C ILE A 145 11.55 2.57 -9.74
N CYS A 146 10.71 2.99 -8.80
CA CYS A 146 10.91 2.70 -7.38
C CYS A 146 10.95 1.19 -7.09
N LEU A 147 10.12 0.39 -7.76
CA LEU A 147 10.15 -1.07 -7.64
C LEU A 147 11.46 -1.68 -8.13
N MET A 148 12.07 -1.17 -9.20
CA MET A 148 13.38 -1.64 -9.66
C MET A 148 14.46 -1.44 -8.60
N PHE A 149 14.37 -0.37 -7.81
CA PHE A 149 15.32 -0.03 -6.74
C PHE A 149 14.99 -0.65 -5.37
N CYS A 150 13.99 -1.55 -5.26
CA CYS A 150 13.58 -2.13 -3.97
C CYS A 150 14.58 -3.15 -3.36
N GLY A 151 15.72 -3.39 -4.01
CA GLY A 151 16.78 -4.28 -3.52
C GLY A 151 16.67 -5.74 -3.99
N ILE A 152 15.50 -6.16 -4.48
CA ILE A 152 15.29 -7.54 -4.97
C ILE A 152 15.78 -7.71 -6.41
N PHE A 153 15.55 -6.71 -7.27
CA PHE A 153 15.99 -6.74 -8.67
C PHE A 153 17.42 -6.19 -8.85
N LEU A 154 17.83 -5.25 -8.00
CA LEU A 154 19.15 -4.64 -8.00
C LEU A 154 19.77 -4.80 -6.61
N SER A 155 20.86 -5.58 -6.52
CA SER A 155 21.63 -5.70 -5.28
C SER A 155 22.41 -4.40 -5.05
N ILE A 156 22.02 -3.63 -4.04
CA ILE A 156 22.62 -2.31 -3.71
C ILE A 156 24.03 -2.46 -3.10
N GLY A 157 24.45 -3.68 -2.75
CA GLY A 157 25.75 -3.97 -2.12
C GLY A 157 26.80 -4.65 -3.02
N ALA A 158 26.46 -5.05 -4.25
CA ALA A 158 27.38 -5.83 -5.10
C ALA A 158 28.31 -4.98 -6.00
N SER A 159 28.27 -3.65 -5.92
CA SER A 159 29.06 -2.74 -6.75
C SER A 159 30.30 -2.16 -6.05
N LEU A 160 30.75 -2.74 -4.94
CA LEU A 160 31.89 -2.25 -4.15
C LEU A 160 32.93 -3.32 -3.75
N ILE A 161 33.06 -4.40 -4.53
CA ILE A 161 34.23 -5.32 -4.50
C ILE A 161 34.62 -5.68 -5.92
#